data_AF-A0A842UMY7-F1
#
_entry.id   AF-A0A842UMY7-F1
#
_cell.length_a   1.000
_cell.length_b   1.000
_cell.length_c   1.000
_cell.angle_alpha   90.00
_cell.angle_beta   90.00
_cell.angle_gamma   90.00
#
_symmetry.space_group_name_H-M   'P 1'
#
loop_
_entity.id
_entity.type
_entity.pdbx_description
1 polymer ?
#
loop_
_entity_poly.entity_id
_entity_poly.type
_entity_poly.pdbx_seq_one_letter_code
_entity_poly.pdbx_strand_id
1 'polypeptide(L)'
;MQDLLCSQNIKTYFNKITSKVKKIHTLANEARKKGFDPEDKVDIPLAASVAQRVEGLVSSEAPDLLGSGLAQRITEFEKKYSAGDWRIALLIAEEVAKEKFGKFSNRKKAIEIGIRTGLAYITLGVVSAPLEGFVEIKFKKRKDGKEYIAIYYAGPIRSAGGTAAAVSIIIADYLAKIAHRQYKPTTEELELLIKNIKVELNGDPTERYEVSQCKRMERVETDRIRGGMALVITEGPTLKAEKLWKKLSKWKDDFGLDDWDWLKEFIVLKKKIHSGQGETKHEDTPKVTPVDSYLTDMVAGRPVFGYPLRSGAFRLRYGRARTTGFASTGIHPVSMQILNGYVATGTQLKMERPGKATVV
;
A
#
# COMPACT_ATOMS: atom_id res chain seq x y z
N MET A 1 12.95 -22.88 -9.14
CA MET A 1 13.59 -21.90 -8.23
C MET A 1 14.17 -20.85 -9.15
N GLN A 2 13.88 -19.56 -8.96
CA GLN A 2 14.56 -18.48 -9.71
C GLN A 2 16.07 -18.71 -9.66
N ASP A 3 16.78 -18.32 -10.71
CA ASP A 3 18.25 -18.31 -10.75
C ASP A 3 18.79 -17.38 -9.67
N LEU A 4 18.93 -17.91 -8.45
CA LEU A 4 19.54 -17.20 -7.35
C LEU A 4 21.02 -17.05 -7.70
N LEU A 5 21.46 -15.81 -7.89
CA LEU A 5 22.87 -15.43 -8.04
C LEU A 5 23.58 -15.70 -6.71
N CYS A 6 24.05 -16.93 -6.53
CA CYS A 6 24.73 -17.39 -5.34
C CYS A 6 25.71 -18.52 -5.68
N SER A 7 26.65 -18.78 -4.76
CA SER A 7 27.65 -19.84 -4.92
C SER A 7 27.01 -21.22 -4.97
N GLN A 8 27.73 -22.19 -5.54
CA GLN A 8 27.24 -23.57 -5.66
C GLN A 8 26.92 -24.20 -4.28
N ASN A 9 27.68 -23.83 -3.25
CA ASN A 9 27.43 -24.29 -1.87
C ASN A 9 26.08 -23.79 -1.35
N ILE A 10 25.73 -22.52 -1.62
CA ILE A 10 24.45 -21.93 -1.23
C ILE A 10 23.30 -22.58 -2.02
N LYS A 11 23.47 -22.82 -3.32
CA LYS A 11 22.48 -23.55 -4.13
C LYS A 11 22.23 -24.95 -3.57
N THR A 12 23.29 -25.67 -3.23
CA THR A 12 23.21 -27.02 -2.63
C THR A 12 22.47 -27.00 -1.29
N TYR A 13 22.76 -26.01 -0.45
CA TYR A 13 22.09 -25.80 0.83
C TYR A 13 20.57 -25.57 0.66
N PHE A 14 20.16 -24.64 -0.22
CA PHE A 14 18.74 -24.38 -0.47
C PHE A 14 18.02 -25.58 -1.10
N ASN A 15 18.67 -26.30 -2.00
CA ASN A 15 18.12 -27.53 -2.59
C ASN A 15 17.88 -28.60 -1.52
N LYS A 16 18.82 -28.78 -0.58
CA LYS A 16 18.67 -29.73 0.54
C LYS A 16 17.48 -29.37 1.43
N ILE A 17 17.33 -28.09 1.80
CA ILE A 17 16.19 -27.65 2.61
C ILE A 17 14.88 -27.83 1.84
N THR A 18 14.83 -27.36 0.59
CA THR A 18 13.62 -27.42 -0.23
C THR A 18 13.15 -28.86 -0.45
N SER A 19 14.07 -29.79 -0.71
CA SER A 19 13.76 -31.21 -0.88
C SER A 19 13.15 -31.81 0.40
N LYS A 20 13.73 -31.51 1.57
CA LYS A 20 13.21 -31.96 2.87
C LYS A 20 11.83 -31.38 3.17
N VAL A 21 11.64 -30.07 2.95
CA VAL A 21 10.36 -29.40 3.15
C VAL A 21 9.28 -30.01 2.26
N LYS A 22 9.57 -30.24 0.98
CA LYS A 22 8.64 -30.89 0.05
C LYS A 22 8.26 -32.30 0.51
N LYS A 23 9.22 -33.10 0.97
CA LYS A 23 8.95 -34.45 1.48
C LYS A 23 8.00 -34.43 2.68
N ILE A 24 8.23 -33.52 3.63
CA ILE A 24 7.36 -33.35 4.81
C ILE A 24 5.97 -32.86 4.38
N HIS A 25 5.90 -31.91 3.45
CA HIS A 25 4.64 -31.36 2.95
C HIS A 25 3.81 -32.43 2.22
N THR A 26 4.43 -33.31 1.43
CA THR A 26 3.73 -34.45 0.80
C THR A 26 3.15 -35.39 1.85
N LEU A 27 3.96 -35.78 2.85
CA LEU A 27 3.52 -36.64 3.95
C LEU A 27 2.34 -36.01 4.73
N ALA A 28 2.40 -34.71 5.00
CA ALA A 28 1.33 -33.99 5.67
C ALA A 28 0.03 -33.97 4.85
N ASN A 29 0.11 -33.83 3.52
CA ASN A 29 -1.07 -33.93 2.65
C ASN A 29 -1.64 -35.35 2.59
N GLU A 30 -0.80 -36.38 2.58
CA GLU A 30 -1.26 -37.78 2.67
C GLU A 30 -1.99 -38.06 4.00
N ALA A 31 -1.53 -37.46 5.10
CA ALA A 31 -2.20 -37.54 6.39
C ALA A 31 -3.55 -36.81 6.37
N ARG A 32 -3.60 -35.58 5.87
CA ARG A 32 -4.81 -34.75 5.78
C ARG A 32 -5.92 -35.40 4.96
N LYS A 33 -5.57 -36.08 3.87
CA LYS A 33 -6.51 -36.86 3.04
C LYS A 33 -7.24 -38.00 3.76
N LYS A 34 -6.80 -38.38 4.97
CA LYS A 34 -7.52 -39.38 5.79
C LYS A 34 -8.79 -38.81 6.42
N GLY A 35 -9.01 -37.49 6.37
CA GLY A 35 -10.26 -36.85 6.80
C GLY A 35 -10.42 -36.71 8.32
N PHE A 36 -9.33 -36.77 9.09
CA PHE A 36 -9.36 -36.55 10.54
C PHE A 36 -9.25 -35.08 10.95
N ASP A 37 -8.89 -34.21 10.01
CA ASP A 37 -8.72 -32.77 10.20
C ASP A 37 -9.85 -31.99 9.50
N PRO A 38 -10.05 -30.69 9.84
CA PRO A 38 -11.09 -29.86 9.21
C PRO A 38 -10.97 -29.71 7.69
N GLU A 39 -9.76 -29.83 7.15
CA GLU A 39 -9.44 -29.67 5.73
C GLU A 39 -8.69 -30.92 5.24
N ASP A 40 -8.96 -31.34 4.01
CA ASP A 40 -8.39 -32.54 3.38
C ASP A 40 -6.98 -32.32 2.78
N LYS A 41 -6.50 -31.08 2.86
CA LYS A 41 -5.20 -30.62 2.38
C LYS A 41 -4.46 -29.82 3.45
N VAL A 42 -3.18 -29.56 3.21
CA VAL A 42 -2.38 -28.69 4.08
C VAL A 42 -2.72 -27.22 3.80
N ASP A 43 -3.07 -26.50 4.86
CA ASP A 43 -3.50 -25.08 4.80
C ASP A 43 -2.35 -24.08 4.72
N ILE A 44 -1.11 -24.55 4.92
CA ILE A 44 0.10 -23.71 4.91
C ILE A 44 0.79 -23.83 3.54
N PRO A 45 0.54 -22.87 2.61
CA PRO A 45 1.14 -22.93 1.28
C PRO A 45 2.65 -22.69 1.33
N LEU A 46 3.38 -23.38 0.46
CA LEU A 46 4.82 -23.14 0.27
C LEU A 46 5.02 -21.94 -0.66
N ALA A 47 5.77 -20.93 -0.21
CA ALA A 47 6.13 -19.77 -1.00
C ALA A 47 7.64 -19.53 -0.95
N ALA A 48 8.25 -19.26 -2.10
CA ALA A 48 9.69 -19.03 -2.23
C ALA A 48 10.07 -17.54 -2.28
N SER A 49 9.12 -16.64 -2.52
CA SER A 49 9.38 -15.19 -2.65
C SER A 49 8.31 -14.35 -1.97
N VAL A 50 8.59 -13.04 -1.77
CA VAL A 50 7.60 -12.07 -1.29
C VAL A 50 6.37 -12.08 -2.18
N ALA A 51 6.56 -12.04 -3.49
CA ALA A 51 5.47 -12.05 -4.47
C ALA A 51 4.55 -13.28 -4.32
N GLN A 52 5.13 -14.48 -4.16
CA GLN A 52 4.36 -15.71 -3.94
C GLN A 52 3.65 -15.73 -2.58
N ARG A 53 4.27 -15.16 -1.53
CA ARG A 53 3.61 -15.01 -0.23
C ARG A 53 2.42 -14.06 -0.32
N VAL A 54 2.56 -12.93 -1.03
CA VAL A 54 1.47 -11.97 -1.21
C VAL A 54 0.31 -12.61 -1.98
N GLU A 55 0.60 -13.28 -3.10
CA GLU A 55 -0.41 -14.00 -3.88
C GLU A 55 -1.11 -15.06 -3.02
N GLY A 56 -0.36 -15.98 -2.41
CA GLY A 56 -0.91 -17.04 -1.57
C GLY A 56 -1.71 -16.52 -0.36
N LEU A 57 -1.26 -15.43 0.27
CA LEU A 57 -1.97 -14.84 1.41
C LEU A 57 -3.33 -14.30 0.99
N VAL A 58 -3.38 -13.47 -0.06
CA VAL A 58 -4.62 -12.82 -0.52
C VAL A 58 -5.57 -13.84 -1.16
N SER A 59 -5.05 -14.93 -1.73
CA SER A 59 -5.87 -16.03 -2.26
C SER A 59 -6.77 -16.70 -1.23
N SER A 60 -6.50 -16.55 0.07
CA SER A 60 -7.40 -17.01 1.13
C SER A 60 -8.76 -16.30 1.07
N GLU A 61 -8.79 -15.03 0.65
CA GLU A 61 -9.99 -14.21 0.53
C GLU A 61 -10.54 -14.12 -0.91
N ALA A 62 -9.67 -14.37 -1.89
CA ALA A 62 -9.99 -14.36 -3.31
C ALA A 62 -9.25 -15.53 -4.02
N PRO A 63 -9.81 -16.75 -3.98
CA PRO A 63 -9.16 -17.95 -4.51
C PRO A 63 -8.71 -17.82 -5.97
N ASP A 64 -9.45 -17.07 -6.78
CA ASP A 64 -9.16 -16.82 -8.20
C ASP A 64 -7.82 -16.11 -8.46
N LEU A 65 -7.24 -15.46 -7.44
CA LEU A 65 -5.92 -14.84 -7.57
C LEU A 65 -4.78 -15.86 -7.58
N LEU A 66 -5.01 -17.08 -7.09
CA LEU A 66 -3.95 -18.09 -7.00
C LEU A 66 -3.55 -18.55 -8.41
N GLY A 67 -2.30 -18.30 -8.81
CA GLY A 67 -1.85 -18.62 -10.17
C GLY A 67 -2.37 -17.67 -11.26
N SER A 68 -2.99 -16.54 -10.87
CA SER A 68 -3.47 -15.50 -11.80
C SER A 68 -2.35 -14.75 -12.54
N GLY A 69 -1.09 -14.92 -12.11
CA GLY A 69 0.05 -14.15 -12.58
C GLY A 69 0.37 -12.93 -11.72
N LEU A 70 -0.37 -12.71 -10.62
CA LEU A 70 -0.10 -11.62 -9.67
C LEU A 70 1.33 -11.67 -9.14
N ALA A 71 1.85 -12.85 -8.76
CA ALA A 71 3.22 -12.98 -8.29
C ALA A 71 4.27 -12.60 -9.36
N GLN A 72 4.00 -12.93 -10.63
CA GLN A 72 4.88 -12.56 -11.75
C GLN A 72 4.87 -11.04 -11.94
N ARG A 73 3.69 -10.43 -11.88
CA ARG A 73 3.55 -8.98 -12.01
C ARG A 73 4.26 -8.20 -10.91
N ILE A 74 4.16 -8.65 -9.66
CA ILE A 74 4.92 -8.06 -8.55
C ILE A 74 6.42 -8.10 -8.87
N THR A 75 6.91 -9.25 -9.33
CA THR A 75 8.34 -9.42 -9.68
C THR A 75 8.77 -8.49 -10.82
N GLU A 76 7.91 -8.22 -11.81
CA GLU A 76 8.18 -7.24 -12.87
C GLU A 76 8.32 -5.81 -12.32
N PHE A 77 7.42 -5.42 -11.41
CA PHE A 77 7.51 -4.12 -10.76
C PHE A 77 8.74 -4.00 -9.86
N GLU A 78 9.13 -5.07 -9.16
CA GLU A 78 10.36 -5.10 -8.35
C GLU A 78 11.62 -4.91 -9.20
N LYS A 79 11.66 -5.46 -10.42
CA LYS A 79 12.76 -5.20 -11.36
C LYS A 79 12.81 -3.73 -11.81
N LYS A 80 11.66 -3.05 -11.88
CA LYS A 80 11.56 -1.67 -12.34
C LYS A 80 11.80 -0.64 -11.25
N TYR A 81 11.30 -0.87 -10.04
CA TYR A 81 11.29 0.11 -8.94
C TYR A 81 12.15 -0.30 -7.73
N SER A 82 12.77 -1.49 -7.76
CA SER A 82 13.44 -2.17 -6.65
C SER A 82 12.48 -2.90 -5.71
N ALA A 83 12.92 -4.03 -5.18
CA ALA A 83 12.15 -4.82 -4.22
C ALA A 83 11.89 -4.03 -2.93
N GLY A 84 10.64 -4.05 -2.45
CA GLY A 84 10.22 -3.35 -1.24
C GLY A 84 9.84 -1.87 -1.45
N ASP A 85 9.87 -1.36 -2.69
CA ASP A 85 9.39 0.00 -2.99
C ASP A 85 7.87 0.10 -2.81
N TRP A 86 7.43 1.06 -1.99
CA TRP A 86 6.01 1.20 -1.63
C TRP A 86 5.11 1.59 -2.81
N ARG A 87 5.66 2.15 -3.89
CA ARG A 87 4.90 2.44 -5.11
C ARG A 87 4.37 1.16 -5.74
N ILE A 88 5.09 0.05 -5.60
CA ILE A 88 4.66 -1.26 -6.10
C ILE A 88 3.32 -1.63 -5.45
N ALA A 89 3.16 -1.41 -4.14
CA ALA A 89 1.92 -1.69 -3.41
C ALA A 89 0.71 -0.95 -3.98
N LEU A 90 0.87 0.31 -4.39
CA LEU A 90 -0.20 1.10 -5.02
C LEU A 90 -0.53 0.59 -6.42
N LEU A 91 0.49 0.30 -7.23
CA LEU A 91 0.31 -0.18 -8.60
C LEU A 91 -0.38 -1.54 -8.64
N ILE A 92 0.05 -2.49 -7.81
CA ILE A 92 -0.56 -3.82 -7.77
C ILE A 92 -1.97 -3.76 -7.17
N ALA A 93 -2.21 -2.88 -6.19
CA ALA A 93 -3.54 -2.69 -5.62
C ALA A 93 -4.50 -2.14 -6.67
N GLU A 94 -4.05 -1.19 -7.50
CA GLU A 94 -4.82 -0.65 -8.61
C GLU A 94 -5.11 -1.72 -9.67
N GLU A 95 -4.11 -2.49 -10.11
CA GLU A 95 -4.31 -3.51 -11.14
C GLU A 95 -5.24 -4.63 -10.68
N VAL A 96 -5.16 -5.01 -9.40
CA VAL A 96 -6.10 -5.96 -8.78
C VAL A 96 -7.50 -5.34 -8.69
N ALA A 97 -7.64 -4.11 -8.20
CA ALA A 97 -8.95 -3.45 -8.12
C ALA A 97 -9.61 -3.19 -9.49
N LYS A 98 -8.81 -3.13 -10.56
CA LYS A 98 -9.24 -3.08 -11.96
C LYS A 98 -9.50 -4.46 -12.58
N GLU A 99 -9.52 -5.52 -11.76
CA GLU A 99 -9.88 -6.88 -12.17
C GLU A 99 -8.94 -7.49 -13.24
N LYS A 100 -7.67 -7.08 -13.28
CA LYS A 100 -6.71 -7.65 -14.25
C LYS A 100 -6.33 -9.10 -13.96
N PHE A 101 -6.47 -9.54 -12.71
CA PHE A 101 -6.03 -10.84 -12.21
C PHE A 101 -7.18 -11.76 -11.78
N GLY A 102 -8.42 -11.35 -12.03
CA GLY A 102 -9.63 -12.07 -11.61
C GLY A 102 -10.83 -11.14 -11.58
N LYS A 103 -12.03 -11.71 -11.67
CA LYS A 103 -13.29 -10.97 -11.56
C LYS A 103 -13.82 -11.05 -10.14
N PHE A 104 -14.34 -9.95 -9.61
CA PHE A 104 -14.96 -9.93 -8.30
C PHE A 104 -16.47 -9.72 -8.41
N SER A 105 -17.19 -10.10 -7.36
CA SER A 105 -18.66 -10.01 -7.32
C SER A 105 -19.17 -8.58 -7.46
N ASN A 106 -18.41 -7.61 -6.96
CA ASN A 106 -18.73 -6.20 -7.06
C ASN A 106 -17.49 -5.33 -6.85
N ARG A 107 -17.66 -4.05 -7.19
CA ARG A 107 -16.63 -3.01 -7.01
C ARG A 107 -16.12 -2.90 -5.57
N LYS A 108 -16.99 -3.11 -4.56
CA LYS A 108 -16.58 -3.09 -3.15
C LYS A 108 -15.51 -4.17 -2.91
N LYS A 109 -15.79 -5.41 -3.29
CA LYS A 109 -14.87 -6.54 -3.13
C LYS A 109 -13.58 -6.33 -3.93
N ALA A 110 -13.66 -5.80 -5.15
CA ALA A 110 -12.47 -5.48 -5.95
C ALA A 110 -11.53 -4.50 -5.23
N ILE A 111 -12.08 -3.43 -4.64
CA ILE A 111 -11.30 -2.45 -3.86
C ILE A 111 -10.75 -3.09 -2.58
N GLU A 112 -11.56 -3.88 -1.86
CA GLU A 112 -11.10 -4.58 -0.66
C GLU A 112 -9.92 -5.50 -0.95
N ILE A 113 -10.03 -6.33 -1.99
CA ILE A 113 -8.95 -7.22 -2.41
C ILE A 113 -7.73 -6.40 -2.86
N GLY A 114 -7.91 -5.29 -3.59
CA GLY A 114 -6.82 -4.36 -3.91
C GLY A 114 -6.09 -3.80 -2.67
N ILE A 115 -6.83 -3.36 -1.64
CA ILE A 115 -6.26 -2.89 -0.37
C ILE A 115 -5.49 -4.02 0.31
N ARG A 116 -6.08 -5.22 0.39
CA ARG A 116 -5.43 -6.40 0.99
C ARG A 116 -4.12 -6.74 0.28
N THR A 117 -4.09 -6.71 -1.05
CA THR A 117 -2.87 -7.00 -1.82
C THR A 117 -1.79 -5.94 -1.58
N GLY A 118 -2.14 -4.65 -1.59
CA GLY A 118 -1.19 -3.58 -1.30
C GLY A 118 -0.62 -3.68 0.11
N LEU A 119 -1.48 -3.93 1.10
CA LEU A 119 -1.08 -4.12 2.50
C LEU A 119 -0.23 -5.38 2.68
N ALA A 120 -0.56 -6.47 2.00
CA ALA A 120 0.24 -7.69 1.99
C ALA A 120 1.63 -7.45 1.42
N TYR A 121 1.77 -6.66 0.34
CA TYR A 121 3.07 -6.34 -0.23
C TYR A 121 3.94 -5.52 0.74
N ILE A 122 3.39 -4.47 1.34
CA ILE A 122 4.11 -3.60 2.30
C ILE A 122 4.60 -4.38 3.51
N THR A 123 3.80 -5.35 3.94
CA THR A 123 4.12 -6.21 5.08
C THR A 123 4.88 -7.48 4.67
N LEU A 124 5.39 -7.53 3.44
CA LEU A 124 6.17 -8.64 2.87
C LEU A 124 5.47 -10.01 2.90
N GLY A 125 4.15 -10.01 3.08
CA GLY A 125 3.31 -11.19 3.24
C GLY A 125 3.65 -12.04 4.48
N VAL A 126 4.16 -11.43 5.56
CA VAL A 126 4.56 -12.17 6.79
C VAL A 126 3.68 -11.91 8.00
N VAL A 127 2.65 -11.06 7.89
CA VAL A 127 1.75 -10.72 9.00
C VAL A 127 0.29 -11.00 8.62
N SER A 128 -0.57 -11.19 9.63
CA SER A 128 -2.00 -11.46 9.41
C SER A 128 -2.83 -10.21 9.09
N ALA A 129 -2.26 -9.01 9.22
CA ALA A 129 -3.00 -7.76 9.05
C ALA A 129 -3.78 -7.61 7.73
N PRO A 130 -3.31 -8.08 6.56
CA PRO A 130 -4.09 -8.08 5.32
C PRO A 130 -5.33 -8.96 5.36
N LEU A 131 -5.40 -9.96 6.25
CA LEU A 131 -6.54 -10.87 6.39
C LEU A 131 -7.42 -10.47 7.57
N GLU A 132 -6.82 -10.36 8.76
CA GLU A 132 -7.52 -10.18 10.03
C GLU A 132 -7.55 -8.71 10.49
N GLY A 133 -6.56 -7.91 10.07
CA GLY A 133 -6.43 -6.51 10.50
C GLY A 133 -7.36 -5.59 9.73
N PHE A 134 -7.35 -5.69 8.40
CA PHE A 134 -8.32 -5.04 7.53
C PHE A 134 -9.58 -5.93 7.40
N VAL A 135 -10.74 -5.40 7.79
CA VAL A 135 -11.99 -6.17 7.83
C VAL A 135 -12.80 -5.96 6.56
N GLU A 136 -13.22 -4.72 6.31
CA GLU A 136 -14.04 -4.37 5.16
C GLU A 136 -14.00 -2.85 4.91
N ILE A 137 -14.55 -2.44 3.76
CA ILE A 137 -14.93 -1.05 3.51
C ILE A 137 -16.44 -0.88 3.48
N LYS A 138 -16.93 0.30 3.88
CA LYS A 138 -18.32 0.69 3.64
C LYS A 138 -18.36 2.02 2.89
N PHE A 139 -19.15 2.07 1.84
CA PHE A 139 -19.55 3.33 1.22
C PHE A 139 -20.55 4.02 2.16
N LYS A 140 -20.19 5.21 2.62
CA LYS A 140 -21.04 6.04 3.47
C LYS A 140 -21.27 7.38 2.80
N LYS A 141 -22.35 8.06 3.17
CA LYS A 141 -22.65 9.40 2.68
C LYS A 141 -22.11 10.45 3.64
N ARG A 142 -21.51 11.48 3.08
CA ARG A 142 -21.19 12.73 3.76
C ARG A 142 -22.45 13.58 3.92
N LYS A 143 -22.35 14.64 4.74
CA LYS A 143 -23.43 15.62 4.91
C LYS A 143 -23.83 16.32 3.60
N ASP A 144 -22.91 16.45 2.65
CA ASP A 144 -23.15 17.02 1.31
C ASP A 144 -23.72 15.99 0.31
N GLY A 145 -24.13 14.81 0.78
CA GLY A 145 -24.68 13.73 -0.05
C GLY A 145 -23.65 12.92 -0.83
N LYS A 146 -22.37 13.35 -0.86
CA LYS A 146 -21.31 12.61 -1.58
C LYS A 146 -20.91 11.35 -0.83
N GLU A 147 -20.50 10.33 -1.58
CA GLU A 147 -20.02 9.09 -1.00
C GLU A 147 -18.54 9.18 -0.60
N TYR A 148 -18.17 8.48 0.46
CA TYR A 148 -16.79 8.25 0.89
C TYR A 148 -16.63 6.81 1.37
N ILE A 149 -15.39 6.33 1.34
CA ILE A 149 -15.04 5.01 1.86
C ILE A 149 -14.70 5.13 3.35
N ALA A 150 -15.37 4.33 4.18
CA ALA A 150 -15.02 4.10 5.57
C ALA A 150 -14.36 2.73 5.71
N ILE A 151 -13.12 2.70 6.21
CA ILE A 151 -12.37 1.46 6.44
C ILE A 151 -12.64 0.96 7.85
N TYR A 152 -12.86 -0.35 7.98
CA TYR A 152 -13.01 -1.02 9.27
C TYR A 152 -11.77 -1.86 9.53
N TYR A 153 -11.10 -1.58 10.64
CA TYR A 153 -9.97 -2.36 11.13
C TYR A 153 -10.35 -3.12 12.41
N ALA A 154 -9.74 -4.29 12.60
CA ALA A 154 -9.78 -5.03 13.86
C ALA A 154 -8.43 -4.95 14.58
N GLY A 155 -8.41 -5.35 15.85
CA GLY A 155 -7.22 -5.36 16.71
C GLY A 155 -5.95 -5.96 16.08
N PRO A 156 -6.01 -7.05 15.29
CA PRO A 156 -4.86 -7.63 14.60
C PRO A 156 -4.10 -6.67 13.66
N ILE A 157 -4.68 -5.52 13.27
CA ILE A 157 -3.97 -4.48 12.48
C ILE A 157 -2.67 -4.01 13.15
N ARG A 158 -2.56 -4.16 14.49
CA ARG A 158 -1.35 -3.87 15.25
C ARG A 158 -0.14 -4.69 14.79
N SER A 159 -0.34 -5.90 14.26
CA SER A 159 0.74 -6.76 13.77
C SER A 159 1.43 -6.19 12.52
N ALA A 160 0.76 -5.33 11.75
CA ALA A 160 1.35 -4.63 10.60
C ALA A 160 2.42 -3.60 11.00
N GLY A 161 2.36 -3.10 12.24
CA GLY A 161 3.10 -1.92 12.66
C GLY A 161 2.46 -0.60 12.18
N GLY A 162 2.84 0.51 12.82
CA GLY A 162 2.23 1.82 12.55
C GLY A 162 2.40 2.30 11.11
N THR A 163 3.55 2.01 10.49
CA THR A 163 3.84 2.41 9.11
C THR A 163 2.91 1.72 8.12
N ALA A 164 2.78 0.39 8.17
CA ALA A 164 1.93 -0.34 7.23
C ALA A 164 0.45 0.00 7.43
N ALA A 165 0.01 0.20 8.69
CA ALA A 165 -1.33 0.68 8.98
C ALA A 165 -1.58 2.08 8.36
N ALA A 166 -0.64 3.01 8.45
CA ALA A 166 -0.78 4.32 7.81
C ALA A 166 -0.83 4.22 6.27
N VAL A 167 0.02 3.40 5.67
CA VAL A 167 0.02 3.24 4.21
C VAL A 167 -1.23 2.52 3.70
N SER A 168 -1.86 1.65 4.50
CA SER A 168 -3.14 1.03 4.12
C SER A 168 -4.25 2.07 3.90
N ILE A 169 -4.22 3.19 4.65
CA ILE A 169 -5.12 4.33 4.44
C ILE A 169 -4.82 5.01 3.10
N ILE A 170 -3.54 5.18 2.76
CA ILE A 170 -3.10 5.78 1.49
C ILE A 170 -3.54 4.91 0.31
N ILE A 171 -3.38 3.59 0.41
CA ILE A 171 -3.84 2.65 -0.62
C ILE A 171 -5.36 2.77 -0.79
N ALA A 172 -6.11 2.77 0.31
CA ALA A 172 -7.56 2.90 0.27
C ALA A 172 -8.01 4.22 -0.36
N ASP A 173 -7.39 5.35 0.00
CA ASP A 173 -7.68 6.67 -0.60
C ASP A 173 -7.32 6.71 -2.10
N TYR A 174 -6.18 6.12 -2.48
CA TYR A 174 -5.76 6.01 -3.87
C TYR A 174 -6.76 5.21 -4.70
N LEU A 175 -7.18 4.04 -4.20
CA LEU A 175 -8.19 3.23 -4.87
C LEU A 175 -9.56 3.90 -4.87
N ALA A 176 -9.92 4.63 -3.81
CA ALA A 176 -11.13 5.45 -3.77
C ALA A 176 -11.13 6.48 -4.91
N LYS A 177 -10.03 7.22 -5.08
CA LYS A 177 -9.86 8.24 -6.13
C LYS A 177 -9.88 7.64 -7.53
N ILE A 178 -9.24 6.49 -7.75
CA ILE A 178 -9.28 5.83 -9.07
C ILE A 178 -10.67 5.32 -9.38
N ALA A 179 -11.39 4.85 -8.36
CA ALA A 179 -12.75 4.38 -8.51
C ALA A 179 -13.76 5.56 -8.65
N HIS A 180 -13.40 6.76 -8.18
CA HIS A 180 -14.10 8.01 -8.44
C HIS A 180 -13.41 8.79 -9.56
N ARG A 181 -13.67 8.42 -10.83
CA ARG A 181 -13.36 9.18 -12.07
C ARG A 181 -12.11 10.04 -12.00
N GLN A 182 -11.06 9.59 -12.69
CA GLN A 182 -9.66 10.03 -12.57
C GLN A 182 -9.38 11.54 -12.72
N TYR A 183 -10.36 12.34 -13.16
CA TYR A 183 -10.28 13.79 -13.14
C TYR A 183 -11.64 14.38 -12.80
N LYS A 184 -11.72 15.15 -11.71
CA LYS A 184 -12.91 15.94 -11.40
C LYS A 184 -12.63 17.40 -11.77
N PRO A 185 -13.05 17.86 -12.95
CA PRO A 185 -12.93 19.28 -13.26
C PRO A 185 -13.70 20.11 -12.25
N THR A 186 -13.13 21.25 -11.92
CA THR A 186 -13.82 22.36 -11.25
C THR A 186 -14.95 22.88 -12.15
N THR A 187 -15.91 23.59 -11.56
CA THR A 187 -17.01 24.21 -12.31
C THR A 187 -16.46 25.16 -13.39
N GLU A 188 -15.41 25.92 -13.06
CA GLU A 188 -14.71 26.84 -13.96
C GLU A 188 -14.09 26.10 -15.17
N GLU A 189 -13.47 24.94 -14.93
CA GLU A 189 -12.96 24.09 -16.01
C GLU A 189 -14.09 23.52 -16.89
N LEU A 190 -15.21 23.11 -16.29
CA LEU A 190 -16.37 22.58 -17.03
C LEU A 190 -17.03 23.67 -17.90
N GLU A 191 -17.22 24.86 -17.36
CA GLU A 191 -17.83 25.98 -18.08
C GLU A 191 -16.97 26.42 -19.27
N LEU A 192 -15.66 26.58 -19.06
CA LEU A 192 -14.73 26.93 -20.14
C LEU A 192 -14.73 25.87 -21.24
N LEU A 193 -14.79 24.59 -20.87
CA LEU A 193 -14.82 23.49 -21.82
C LEU A 193 -16.13 23.42 -22.59
N ILE A 194 -17.28 23.45 -21.90
CA ILE A 194 -18.61 23.34 -22.53
C ILE A 194 -18.88 24.54 -23.42
N LYS A 195 -18.45 25.74 -23.04
CA LYS A 195 -18.63 26.96 -23.85
C LYS A 195 -17.88 26.91 -25.19
N ASN A 196 -16.75 26.22 -25.25
CA ASN A 196 -15.85 26.23 -26.41
C ASN A 196 -15.96 24.98 -27.30
N ILE A 197 -16.53 23.88 -26.81
CA ILE A 197 -16.81 22.71 -27.66
C ILE A 197 -18.04 23.01 -28.52
N LYS A 198 -17.85 23.04 -29.85
CA LYS A 198 -18.91 23.35 -30.84
C LYS A 198 -19.86 22.18 -31.13
N VAL A 199 -19.56 20.99 -30.63
CA VAL A 199 -20.37 19.78 -30.79
C VAL A 199 -21.05 19.41 -29.49
N GLU A 200 -22.33 19.03 -29.55
CA GLU A 200 -23.01 18.54 -28.36
C GLU A 200 -22.43 17.21 -27.93
N LEU A 201 -21.91 17.16 -26.71
CA LEU A 201 -21.55 15.90 -26.05
C LEU A 201 -22.82 15.35 -25.39
N ASN A 202 -23.39 14.31 -25.99
CA ASN A 202 -24.58 13.59 -25.52
C ASN A 202 -24.28 12.08 -25.41
N GLY A 203 -25.25 11.27 -25.00
CA GLY A 203 -25.15 9.82 -24.96
C GLY A 203 -26.30 9.18 -24.19
N ASP A 204 -26.49 7.88 -24.39
CA ASP A 204 -27.54 7.13 -23.71
C ASP A 204 -27.36 7.10 -22.18
N PRO A 205 -28.45 6.96 -21.41
CA PRO A 205 -28.36 6.84 -19.97
C PRO A 205 -27.69 5.51 -19.60
N THR A 206 -26.61 5.59 -18.81
CA THR A 206 -25.87 4.40 -18.35
C THR A 206 -26.21 4.02 -16.91
N GLU A 207 -26.94 4.91 -16.21
CA GLU A 207 -27.26 4.77 -14.79
C GLU A 207 -28.77 4.85 -14.57
N ARG A 208 -29.24 4.24 -13.49
CA ARG A 208 -30.68 4.26 -13.12
C ARG A 208 -31.08 5.55 -12.40
N TYR A 209 -30.11 6.36 -11.98
CA TYR A 209 -30.33 7.59 -11.22
C TYR A 209 -30.67 8.76 -12.15
N GLU A 210 -31.59 9.61 -11.69
CA GLU A 210 -31.95 10.86 -12.37
C GLU A 210 -31.07 12.03 -11.91
N VAL A 211 -30.86 13.00 -12.80
CA VAL A 211 -30.23 14.26 -12.47
C VAL A 211 -31.11 15.06 -11.51
N SER A 212 -30.50 15.75 -10.54
CA SER A 212 -31.24 16.52 -9.54
C SER A 212 -31.72 17.88 -10.08
N GLN A 213 -31.01 18.43 -11.06
CA GLN A 213 -31.27 19.74 -11.68
C GLN A 213 -31.27 19.57 -13.21
N CYS A 214 -31.93 20.50 -13.93
CA CYS A 214 -32.03 20.50 -15.40
C CYS A 214 -32.72 19.24 -15.97
N LYS A 215 -33.90 18.90 -15.44
CA LYS A 215 -34.77 17.86 -15.98
C LYS A 215 -35.60 18.39 -17.15
N ARG A 216 -36.03 17.48 -18.06
CA ARG A 216 -36.91 17.74 -19.20
C ARG A 216 -36.40 18.85 -20.12
N MET A 217 -35.09 18.82 -20.37
CA MET A 217 -34.46 19.75 -21.32
C MET A 217 -34.87 19.34 -22.74
N GLU A 218 -35.25 20.32 -23.56
CA GLU A 218 -35.73 20.09 -24.94
C GLU A 218 -34.76 19.29 -25.81
N ARG A 219 -33.44 19.46 -25.60
CA ARG A 219 -32.38 18.81 -26.37
C ARG A 219 -31.83 17.53 -25.74
N VAL A 220 -32.24 17.16 -24.53
CA VAL A 220 -31.72 15.98 -23.82
C VAL A 220 -32.84 14.96 -23.60
N GLU A 221 -32.75 13.83 -24.29
CA GLU A 221 -33.80 12.81 -24.36
C GLU A 221 -34.05 12.06 -23.05
N THR A 222 -33.17 12.20 -22.04
CA THR A 222 -33.26 11.47 -20.78
C THR A 222 -32.92 12.32 -19.57
N ASP A 223 -33.70 12.16 -18.49
CA ASP A 223 -33.41 12.73 -17.18
C ASP A 223 -32.42 11.87 -16.37
N ARG A 224 -31.96 10.74 -16.92
CA ARG A 224 -31.02 9.82 -16.25
C ARG A 224 -29.56 10.16 -16.54
N ILE A 225 -28.67 9.76 -15.64
CA ILE A 225 -27.24 10.08 -15.76
C ILE A 225 -26.64 9.37 -17.00
N ARG A 226 -26.10 10.20 -17.90
CA ARG A 226 -25.37 9.83 -19.12
C ARG A 226 -23.89 9.62 -18.79
N GLY A 227 -23.53 8.45 -18.27
CA GLY A 227 -22.17 8.17 -17.79
C GLY A 227 -21.14 8.21 -18.91
N GLY A 228 -21.46 7.73 -20.12
CA GLY A 228 -20.57 7.80 -21.29
C GLY A 228 -20.18 9.23 -21.66
N MET A 229 -21.17 10.12 -21.79
CA MET A 229 -20.95 11.56 -21.99
C MET A 229 -20.04 12.14 -20.89
N ALA A 230 -20.37 11.85 -19.64
CA ALA A 230 -19.65 12.42 -18.52
C ALA A 230 -18.20 11.88 -18.46
N LEU A 231 -17.93 10.68 -18.96
CA LEU A 231 -16.59 10.10 -19.07
C LEU A 231 -15.77 10.84 -20.14
N VAL A 232 -16.35 11.04 -21.33
CA VAL A 232 -15.69 11.76 -22.44
C VAL A 232 -15.29 13.16 -21.98
N ILE A 233 -16.17 13.88 -21.28
CA ILE A 233 -15.87 15.20 -20.72
C ILE A 233 -14.72 15.10 -19.72
N THR A 234 -14.81 14.27 -18.68
CA THR A 234 -13.83 14.26 -17.59
C THR A 234 -12.48 13.67 -17.99
N GLU A 235 -12.46 12.61 -18.78
CA GLU A 235 -11.25 11.84 -19.09
C GLU A 235 -10.65 12.14 -20.48
N GLY A 236 -11.42 12.82 -21.34
CA GLY A 236 -10.99 13.26 -22.67
C GLY A 236 -10.28 14.62 -22.63
N PRO A 237 -10.90 15.70 -23.14
CA PRO A 237 -10.25 17.00 -23.31
C PRO A 237 -9.77 17.58 -21.97
N THR A 238 -10.50 17.37 -20.87
CA THR A 238 -10.17 17.93 -19.56
C THR A 238 -8.89 17.32 -18.94
N LEU A 239 -8.80 15.99 -18.91
CA LEU A 239 -7.63 15.30 -18.38
C LEU A 239 -6.43 15.37 -19.34
N LYS A 240 -6.68 15.26 -20.65
CA LYS A 240 -5.63 15.14 -21.69
C LYS A 240 -5.34 16.45 -22.44
N ALA A 241 -5.82 17.60 -21.96
CA ALA A 241 -5.66 18.91 -22.61
C ALA A 241 -4.24 19.18 -23.14
N GLU A 242 -3.20 18.97 -22.33
CA GLU A 242 -1.79 19.21 -22.73
C GLU A 242 -1.35 18.30 -23.89
N LYS A 243 -1.76 17.02 -23.86
CA LYS A 243 -1.41 16.05 -24.90
C LYS A 243 -2.20 16.28 -26.18
N LEU A 244 -3.46 16.69 -26.05
CA LEU A 244 -4.34 17.07 -27.16
C LEU A 244 -3.80 18.32 -27.85
N TRP A 245 -3.45 19.35 -27.07
CA TRP A 245 -2.86 20.59 -27.58
C TRP A 245 -1.54 20.35 -28.30
N LYS A 246 -0.63 19.56 -27.72
CA LYS A 246 0.67 19.20 -28.35
C LYS A 246 0.50 18.51 -29.72
N LYS A 247 -0.61 17.81 -29.93
CA LYS A 247 -0.93 17.23 -31.23
C LYS A 247 -1.56 18.29 -32.14
N LEU A 248 -2.66 18.90 -31.72
CA LEU A 248 -3.42 19.88 -32.52
C LEU A 248 -2.53 21.02 -33.02
N SER A 249 -1.61 21.54 -32.19
CA SER A 249 -0.71 22.63 -32.57
C SER A 249 0.20 22.32 -33.78
N LYS A 250 0.31 21.05 -34.20
CA LYS A 250 1.12 20.64 -35.35
C LYS A 250 0.37 20.60 -36.67
N TRP A 251 -0.95 20.42 -36.64
CA TRP A 251 -1.77 20.17 -37.83
C TRP A 251 -3.06 20.99 -37.84
N LYS A 252 -3.31 21.86 -36.86
CA LYS A 252 -4.54 22.66 -36.82
C LYS A 252 -4.70 23.57 -38.05
N ASP A 253 -3.59 24.11 -38.56
CA ASP A 253 -3.58 25.04 -39.69
C ASP A 253 -3.95 24.30 -40.99
N ASP A 254 -3.55 23.03 -41.12
CA ASP A 254 -3.86 22.18 -42.27
C ASP A 254 -5.37 21.86 -42.40
N PHE A 255 -6.12 21.96 -41.30
CA PHE A 255 -7.55 21.59 -41.22
C PHE A 255 -8.46 22.73 -40.76
N GLY A 256 -7.95 23.96 -40.65
CA GLY A 256 -8.73 25.12 -40.22
C GLY A 256 -9.30 25.01 -38.80
N LEU A 257 -8.57 24.39 -37.87
CA LEU A 257 -9.00 24.13 -36.49
C LEU A 257 -8.53 25.23 -35.51
N ASP A 258 -8.43 26.48 -35.97
CA ASP A 258 -8.00 27.62 -35.15
C ASP A 258 -8.89 27.89 -33.94
N ASP A 259 -10.16 27.49 -34.07
CA ASP A 259 -11.14 27.53 -32.99
C ASP A 259 -10.78 26.69 -31.76
N TRP A 260 -9.75 25.84 -31.82
CA TRP A 260 -9.28 25.03 -30.68
C TRP A 260 -8.18 25.71 -29.85
N ASP A 261 -7.80 26.95 -30.16
CA ASP A 261 -6.77 27.68 -29.43
C ASP A 261 -7.12 27.93 -27.95
N TRP A 262 -8.40 27.88 -27.57
CA TRP A 262 -8.87 27.94 -26.18
C TRP A 262 -8.27 26.84 -25.29
N LEU A 263 -7.79 25.73 -25.86
CA LEU A 263 -7.07 24.70 -25.10
C LEU A 263 -5.81 25.25 -24.42
N LYS A 264 -5.15 26.27 -24.99
CA LYS A 264 -4.02 26.95 -24.33
C LYS A 264 -4.47 27.62 -23.05
N GLU A 265 -5.57 28.38 -23.12
CA GLU A 265 -6.17 29.09 -21.99
C GLU A 265 -6.63 28.11 -20.91
N PHE A 266 -7.23 26.99 -21.33
CA PHE A 266 -7.63 25.91 -20.44
C PHE A 266 -6.44 25.30 -19.68
N ILE A 267 -5.30 25.08 -20.34
CA ILE A 267 -4.07 24.56 -19.70
C ILE A 267 -3.52 25.56 -18.67
N VAL A 268 -3.54 26.86 -18.98
CA VAL A 268 -3.10 27.91 -18.04
C VAL A 268 -4.03 27.98 -16.83
N LEU A 269 -5.35 27.96 -17.04
CA LEU A 269 -6.36 27.93 -15.98
C LEU A 269 -6.16 26.71 -15.07
N LYS A 270 -5.99 25.52 -15.66
CA LYS A 270 -5.72 24.27 -14.95
C LYS A 270 -4.46 24.37 -14.08
N LYS A 271 -3.38 24.95 -14.59
CA LYS A 271 -2.14 25.14 -13.80
C LYS A 271 -2.32 26.12 -12.64
N LYS A 272 -3.12 27.18 -12.85
CA LYS A 272 -3.43 28.20 -11.83
C LYS A 272 -4.30 27.66 -10.70
N ILE A 273 -5.26 26.79 -11.01
CA ILE A 273 -6.18 26.19 -10.03
C ILE A 273 -5.47 25.12 -9.18
N HIS A 274 -4.53 24.38 -9.76
CA HIS A 274 -3.91 23.19 -9.12
C HIS A 274 -2.50 23.43 -8.55
N SER A 275 -1.98 24.67 -8.53
CA SER A 275 -0.70 25.01 -7.90
C SER A 275 -0.86 25.34 -6.40
N GLY A 276 -0.85 24.30 -5.56
CA GLY A 276 -0.71 24.42 -4.10
C GLY A 276 0.75 24.31 -3.66
N GLN A 277 1.22 25.32 -2.93
CA GLN A 277 2.57 25.53 -2.41
C GLN A 277 3.09 24.34 -1.60
N GLY A 278 4.33 23.92 -1.92
CA GLY A 278 5.12 23.05 -1.06
C GLY A 278 6.12 23.88 -0.27
N GLU A 279 6.27 23.57 1.02
CA GLU A 279 7.39 24.07 1.82
C GLU A 279 8.10 22.95 2.60
N THR A 280 9.39 22.98 2.32
CA THR A 280 10.64 22.47 2.87
C THR A 280 10.77 22.11 4.35
N LYS A 281 11.73 21.18 4.52
CA LYS A 281 12.32 20.62 5.75
C LYS A 281 12.99 21.69 6.62
N HIS A 282 12.92 21.51 7.94
CA HIS A 282 13.84 22.11 8.90
C HIS A 282 14.93 21.09 9.28
N GLU A 283 16.20 21.50 9.12
CA GLU A 283 17.36 20.90 9.75
C GLU A 283 17.56 21.55 11.12
N ASP A 284 17.73 20.74 12.17
CA ASP A 284 18.29 21.18 13.44
C ASP A 284 19.48 20.28 13.80
N THR A 285 20.57 20.92 14.19
CA THR A 285 21.81 20.28 14.63
C THR A 285 21.59 19.57 15.98
N PRO A 286 22.01 18.29 16.17
CA PRO A 286 21.63 17.57 17.39
C PRO A 286 22.59 17.88 18.55
N LYS A 287 22.15 18.75 19.49
CA LYS A 287 22.60 18.63 20.87
C LYS A 287 22.00 17.36 21.48
N VAL A 288 22.85 16.51 22.05
CA VAL A 288 22.43 15.29 22.75
C VAL A 288 21.71 15.67 24.05
N THR A 289 20.39 15.53 24.09
CA THR A 289 19.56 15.78 25.28
C THR A 289 19.19 14.50 26.03
N PRO A 290 19.06 14.52 27.36
CA PRO A 290 18.65 13.33 28.13
C PRO A 290 17.24 12.87 27.73
N VAL A 291 17.00 11.55 27.67
CA VAL A 291 15.67 10.97 27.36
C VAL A 291 15.17 10.04 28.47
N ASP A 292 14.08 10.42 29.14
CA ASP A 292 13.52 9.68 30.29
C ASP A 292 12.53 8.56 29.93
N SER A 293 12.22 8.36 28.63
CA SER A 293 11.14 7.46 28.18
C SER A 293 11.26 5.99 28.62
N TYR A 294 12.46 5.54 29.01
CA TYR A 294 12.66 4.17 29.50
C TYR A 294 12.30 4.00 31.00
N LEU A 295 12.20 5.10 31.75
CA LEU A 295 11.87 5.12 33.18
C LEU A 295 10.36 5.17 33.46
N THR A 296 9.54 5.51 32.46
CA THR A 296 8.12 5.86 32.63
C THR A 296 7.23 4.67 33.02
N ASP A 297 7.66 3.43 32.75
CA ASP A 297 6.92 2.20 33.08
C ASP A 297 7.72 1.27 34.00
N MET A 298 8.27 1.82 35.09
CA MET A 298 9.05 1.02 36.03
C MET A 298 8.13 0.12 36.87
N VAL A 299 8.17 -1.18 36.57
CA VAL A 299 7.49 -2.21 37.37
C VAL A 299 8.40 -2.65 38.51
N ALA A 300 7.82 -2.92 39.69
CA ALA A 300 8.55 -3.46 40.83
C ALA A 300 9.35 -4.72 40.42
N GLY A 301 10.60 -4.79 40.87
CA GLY A 301 11.52 -5.90 40.54
C GLY A 301 12.38 -5.70 39.29
N ARG A 302 12.20 -4.59 38.53
CA ARG A 302 13.09 -4.22 37.42
C ARG A 302 14.11 -3.16 37.87
N PRO A 303 15.41 -3.50 38.02
CA PRO A 303 16.41 -2.54 38.45
C PRO A 303 16.70 -1.49 37.38
N VAL A 304 17.07 -0.28 37.82
CA VAL A 304 17.58 0.79 36.96
C VAL A 304 19.10 0.76 37.03
N PHE A 305 19.76 0.51 35.89
CA PHE A 305 21.22 0.41 35.81
C PHE A 305 21.93 1.73 35.55
N GLY A 306 21.19 2.80 35.23
CA GLY A 306 21.75 4.12 34.95
C GLY A 306 20.65 5.14 34.70
N TYR A 307 20.94 6.40 35.04
CA TYR A 307 20.09 7.55 34.71
C TYR A 307 20.52 8.18 33.38
N PRO A 308 19.63 8.92 32.70
CA PRO A 308 19.91 9.44 31.36
C PRO A 308 21.15 10.34 31.35
N LEU A 309 22.04 10.11 30.37
CA LEU A 309 23.34 10.80 30.22
C LEU A 309 24.20 10.90 31.50
N ARG A 310 24.00 10.03 32.50
CA ARG A 310 24.77 10.04 33.74
C ARG A 310 26.03 9.19 33.63
N SER A 311 27.18 9.79 33.99
CA SER A 311 28.44 9.05 34.09
C SER A 311 28.36 7.97 35.20
N GLY A 312 28.92 6.79 34.93
CA GLY A 312 28.95 5.65 35.86
C GLY A 312 28.05 4.47 35.47
N ALA A 313 27.20 4.62 34.45
CA ALA A 313 26.40 3.53 33.89
C ALA A 313 27.19 2.73 32.81
N PHE A 314 26.49 2.09 31.87
CA PHE A 314 27.13 1.39 30.76
C PHE A 314 27.85 2.36 29.81
N ARG A 315 29.17 2.20 29.67
CA ARG A 315 29.95 2.96 28.68
C ARG A 315 29.67 2.44 27.27
N LEU A 316 29.08 3.28 26.43
CA LEU A 316 28.85 2.97 25.03
C LEU A 316 30.17 2.75 24.28
N ARG A 317 30.26 1.64 23.54
CA ARG A 317 31.34 1.34 22.61
C ARG A 317 30.73 0.96 21.27
N TYR A 318 31.04 1.73 20.22
CA TYR A 318 30.63 1.36 18.87
C TYR A 318 31.36 0.09 18.44
N GLY A 319 30.61 -0.89 17.96
CA GLY A 319 31.16 -2.15 17.49
C GLY A 319 30.06 -3.15 17.21
N ARG A 320 30.37 -4.11 16.33
CA ARG A 320 29.49 -5.23 16.01
C ARG A 320 30.24 -6.53 16.21
N ALA A 321 29.75 -7.36 17.12
CA ALA A 321 30.28 -8.68 17.41
C ALA A 321 29.42 -9.75 16.73
N ARG A 322 29.88 -11.01 16.77
CA ARG A 322 29.16 -12.16 16.16
C ARG A 322 27.74 -12.34 16.70
N THR A 323 27.52 -11.99 17.96
CA THR A 323 26.23 -12.11 18.65
C THR A 323 25.45 -10.80 18.72
N THR A 324 25.99 -9.68 18.20
CA THR A 324 25.39 -8.34 18.33
C THR A 324 25.06 -7.72 16.97
N GLY A 325 24.24 -6.66 16.99
CA GLY A 325 24.12 -5.72 15.87
C GLY A 325 22.73 -5.54 15.28
N PHE A 326 21.91 -6.59 15.13
CA PHE A 326 20.56 -6.43 14.55
C PHE A 326 19.67 -5.56 15.46
N ALA A 327 19.44 -6.03 16.68
CA ALA A 327 18.82 -5.26 17.77
C ALA A 327 19.42 -5.65 19.15
N SER A 328 20.53 -6.39 19.14
CA SER A 328 21.20 -6.86 20.34
C SER A 328 22.49 -6.10 20.61
N THR A 329 22.79 -5.90 21.90
CA THR A 329 23.99 -5.25 22.39
C THR A 329 24.90 -6.25 23.09
N GLY A 330 26.20 -5.97 23.12
CA GLY A 330 27.16 -6.80 23.84
C GLY A 330 27.44 -6.21 25.21
N ILE A 331 27.17 -6.97 26.26
CA ILE A 331 27.59 -6.64 27.63
C ILE A 331 28.65 -7.64 28.07
N HIS A 332 29.67 -7.17 28.79
CA HIS A 332 30.72 -8.03 29.28
C HIS A 332 30.14 -9.01 30.32
N PRO A 333 30.44 -10.33 30.25
CA PRO A 333 29.89 -11.32 31.19
C PRO A 333 30.17 -11.00 32.66
N VAL A 334 31.33 -10.40 32.97
CA VAL A 334 31.64 -9.93 34.34
C VAL A 334 30.68 -8.84 34.80
N SER A 335 30.25 -7.92 33.92
CA SER A 335 29.24 -6.92 34.27
C SER A 335 27.89 -7.56 34.58
N MET A 336 27.52 -8.63 33.89
CA MET A 336 26.29 -9.40 34.19
C MET A 336 26.31 -9.97 35.61
N GLN A 337 27.45 -10.50 36.04
CA GLN A 337 27.65 -11.04 37.39
C GLN A 337 27.66 -9.95 38.47
N ILE A 338 28.33 -8.82 38.21
CA ILE A 338 28.34 -7.66 39.13
C ILE A 338 26.93 -7.10 39.32
N LEU A 339 26.08 -7.18 38.30
CA LEU A 339 24.67 -6.78 38.36
C LEU A 339 23.78 -7.87 38.96
N ASN A 340 24.33 -8.75 39.81
CA ASN A 340 23.62 -9.84 40.50
C ASN A 340 22.81 -10.76 39.58
N GLY A 341 23.23 -10.92 38.32
CA GLY A 341 22.53 -11.77 37.35
C GLY A 341 21.20 -11.21 36.84
N TYR A 342 20.84 -9.96 37.18
CA TYR A 342 19.65 -9.30 36.60
C TYR A 342 19.77 -9.08 35.09
N VAL A 343 21.00 -9.00 34.58
CA VAL A 343 21.30 -8.94 33.15
C VAL A 343 21.92 -10.27 32.75
N ALA A 344 21.25 -11.01 31.87
CA ALA A 344 21.74 -12.27 31.30
C ALA A 344 21.51 -12.31 29.78
N THR A 345 22.10 -13.29 29.11
CA THR A 345 21.86 -13.53 27.67
C THR A 345 20.36 -13.72 27.40
N GLY A 346 19.81 -12.91 26.50
CA GLY A 346 18.37 -12.88 26.19
C GLY A 346 17.57 -11.88 27.02
N THR A 347 18.17 -11.21 28.01
CA THR A 347 17.48 -10.19 28.82
C THR A 347 17.20 -8.96 27.97
N GLN A 348 15.93 -8.55 27.89
CA GLN A 348 15.55 -7.31 27.23
C GLN A 348 15.75 -6.11 28.17
N LEU A 349 16.63 -5.20 27.77
CA LEU A 349 16.84 -3.93 28.47
C LEU A 349 16.09 -2.82 27.73
N LYS A 350 15.33 -1.99 28.46
CA LYS A 350 14.90 -0.69 27.94
C LYS A 350 16.08 0.26 28.02
N MET A 351 16.37 0.98 26.93
CA MET A 351 17.52 1.85 26.83
C MET A 351 17.10 3.28 26.53
N GLU A 352 17.95 4.21 26.94
CA GLU A 352 17.92 5.58 26.43
C GLU A 352 18.34 5.61 24.95
N ARG A 353 19.46 4.95 24.62
CA ARG A 353 20.12 4.95 23.29
C ARG A 353 21.01 3.71 23.11
N PRO A 354 21.30 3.28 21.87
CA PRO A 354 20.61 3.62 20.63
C PRO A 354 19.29 2.83 20.52
N GLY A 355 18.16 3.54 20.39
CA GLY A 355 16.83 2.93 20.34
C GLY A 355 16.21 2.66 21.72
N LYS A 356 14.94 2.25 21.72
CA LYS A 356 14.11 2.13 22.94
C LYS A 356 14.42 0.90 23.79
N ALA A 357 14.93 -0.15 23.15
CA ALA A 357 15.23 -1.41 23.81
C ALA A 357 16.31 -2.18 23.06
N THR A 358 16.96 -3.09 23.78
CA THR A 358 17.91 -4.05 23.21
C THR A 358 17.79 -5.39 23.92
N VAL A 359 18.32 -6.42 23.29
CA VAL A 359 18.53 -7.73 23.91
C VAL A 359 20.03 -7.91 24.14
N VAL A 360 20.39 -8.43 25.31
CA VAL A 360 21.78 -8.71 25.69
C VAL A 360 22.25 -10.06 25.19
#